data_AF-A0AAW8W207-F1
#
_entry.id   AF-A0AAW8W207-F1
#
_cell.length_a   1.000
_cell.length_b   1.000
_cell.length_c   1.000
_cell.angle_alpha   90.00
_cell.angle_beta   90.00
_cell.angle_gamma   90.00
#
_symmetry.space_group_name_H-M   'P 1'
#
loop_
_entity.id
_entity.type
_entity.pdbx_description
1 polymer ?
#
loop_
_entity_poly.entity_id
_entity_poly.type
_entity_poly.pdbx_seq_one_letter_code
_entity_poly.pdbx_strand_id
1 'polypeptide(L)'
;GSTERAKNLTATEVQTITSAGLALFPIFQDGASDDQAYFTSTRGTADGHKAGQAAKRLGFPTNTVIYFAVDADIQAGDISGSATPYFKAVQSSVASYGYQTGIYGTRNVAQTIIAAGFATKAFVSDMSTGYSGNLGFAIPKAWGFDQFSEISIGDFAIDKVATTSSRQTAVKELSPEKYGTSDDLNKVNNVIQSLADGTNIFHLFKGIKVTAAGDIYTVNTLFATITLSVDFEGDISTEGGLAKTTYNINNHKVDFTFDGPVQKVIEQNKLAFDPNSLLAQISAIGGKIEAGDITTTSNISAGDHVLTLQLKSTIEHKGQDNTTYDLGYAITLKIHMHKYNGSTVPVGVSATDVEKYNSNLDTIFKAAKDTAKFALSIENYRSTLLSSVLESLPKAPDPGTVIGYELDATIIFVGILALAIAA
;
A
#
# COMPACT_ATOMS: atom_id res chain seq x y z
N GLY A 1 4.21 2.21 14.54
CA GLY A 1 5.61 2.47 14.97
C GLY A 1 6.58 2.37 13.80
N SER A 2 7.84 2.78 13.93
CA SER A 2 8.82 2.75 12.79
C SER A 2 9.14 1.34 12.27
N THR A 3 8.91 0.31 13.09
CA THR A 3 9.05 -1.11 12.72
C THR A 3 7.75 -1.77 12.26
N GLU A 4 6.63 -1.06 12.30
CA GLU A 4 5.35 -1.58 11.85
C GLU A 4 5.41 -1.88 10.36
N ARG A 5 4.83 -3.02 10.00
CA ARG A 5 4.73 -3.49 8.63
C ARG A 5 3.27 -3.70 8.32
N ALA A 6 2.91 -3.41 7.08
CA ALA A 6 1.59 -3.66 6.57
C ALA A 6 1.26 -5.17 6.70
N LYS A 7 0.12 -5.51 7.29
CA LYS A 7 -0.31 -6.91 7.52
C LYS A 7 -1.18 -7.40 6.38
N ASN A 8 -0.65 -7.36 5.17
CA ASN A 8 -1.32 -7.86 3.97
C ASN A 8 -0.32 -8.51 3.03
N LEU A 9 -0.77 -9.52 2.30
CA LEU A 9 0.02 -10.15 1.27
C LEU A 9 0.16 -9.22 0.05
N THR A 10 1.34 -9.21 -0.55
CA THR A 10 1.65 -8.48 -1.79
C THR A 10 1.76 -9.43 -2.98
N ALA A 11 1.62 -8.92 -4.21
CA ALA A 11 1.80 -9.72 -5.42
C ALA A 11 3.23 -10.32 -5.52
N THR A 12 4.24 -9.56 -5.08
CA THR A 12 5.63 -10.03 -5.02
C THR A 12 5.81 -11.17 -4.03
N GLU A 13 5.21 -11.09 -2.83
CA GLU A 13 5.24 -12.19 -1.86
C GLU A 13 4.49 -13.43 -2.38
N VAL A 14 3.31 -13.24 -2.99
CA VAL A 14 2.58 -14.33 -3.66
C VAL A 14 3.51 -15.05 -4.64
N GLN A 15 4.14 -14.31 -5.55
CA GLN A 15 5.03 -14.87 -6.56
C GLN A 15 6.24 -15.58 -5.94
N THR A 16 6.84 -14.99 -4.90
CA THR A 16 7.99 -15.57 -4.19
C THR A 16 7.62 -16.91 -3.55
N ILE A 17 6.48 -16.96 -2.87
CA ILE A 17 6.00 -18.15 -2.17
C ILE A 17 5.63 -19.26 -3.16
N THR A 18 4.86 -18.94 -4.21
CA THR A 18 4.43 -19.94 -5.20
C THR A 18 5.58 -20.44 -6.07
N SER A 19 6.55 -19.58 -6.41
CA SER A 19 7.77 -19.98 -7.14
C SER A 19 8.65 -20.93 -6.33
N ALA A 20 8.59 -20.85 -5.00
CA ALA A 20 9.23 -21.83 -4.10
C ALA A 20 8.45 -23.15 -3.98
N GLY A 21 7.33 -23.31 -4.69
CA GLY A 21 6.50 -24.51 -4.69
C GLY A 21 5.53 -24.62 -3.51
N LEU A 22 5.44 -23.58 -2.68
CA LEU A 22 4.54 -23.50 -1.53
C LEU A 22 3.12 -23.10 -1.98
N ALA A 23 2.15 -23.42 -1.12
CA ALA A 23 0.74 -23.08 -1.34
C ALA A 23 0.29 -21.99 -0.36
N LEU A 24 -0.74 -21.25 -0.74
CA LEU A 24 -1.32 -20.14 0.02
C LEU A 24 -2.78 -20.40 0.32
N PHE A 25 -3.24 -20.06 1.52
CA PHE A 25 -4.66 -19.94 1.85
C PHE A 25 -4.90 -18.53 2.43
N PRO A 26 -5.97 -17.83 2.03
CA PRO A 26 -6.23 -16.49 2.51
C PRO A 26 -6.95 -16.49 3.86
N ILE A 27 -6.47 -15.67 4.79
CA ILE A 27 -7.11 -15.34 6.06
C ILE A 27 -7.23 -13.81 6.18
N PHE A 28 -8.36 -13.34 6.70
CA PHE A 28 -8.65 -11.93 6.94
C PHE A 28 -8.87 -11.68 8.43
N GLN A 29 -8.12 -10.71 8.97
CA GLN A 29 -8.26 -10.18 10.31
C GLN A 29 -7.92 -8.68 10.27
N ASP A 30 -8.84 -7.82 10.68
CA ASP A 30 -8.67 -6.37 10.68
C ASP A 30 -9.35 -5.77 11.93
N GLY A 31 -8.92 -4.58 12.36
CA GLY A 31 -9.48 -3.86 13.51
C GLY A 31 -9.52 -4.67 14.82
N ALA A 32 -10.50 -4.34 15.68
CA ALA A 32 -10.70 -4.94 17.01
C ALA A 32 -11.38 -6.31 16.95
N SER A 33 -10.91 -7.21 16.09
CA SER A 33 -11.43 -8.59 15.95
C SER A 33 -11.26 -9.46 17.21
N ASP A 34 -10.58 -8.93 18.23
CA ASP A 34 -10.44 -9.45 19.59
C ASP A 34 -11.59 -9.02 20.54
N ASP A 35 -12.50 -8.17 20.07
CA ASP A 35 -13.69 -7.71 20.78
C ASP A 35 -14.97 -8.26 20.14
N GLN A 36 -15.87 -8.83 20.94
CA GLN A 36 -17.19 -9.28 20.51
C GLN A 36 -18.00 -8.18 19.78
N ALA A 37 -17.85 -6.91 20.19
CA ALA A 37 -18.59 -5.80 19.61
C ALA A 37 -18.21 -5.50 18.15
N TYR A 38 -17.06 -6.01 17.69
CA TYR A 38 -16.64 -5.91 16.29
C TYR A 38 -17.57 -6.63 15.33
N PHE A 39 -18.11 -7.78 15.75
CA PHE A 39 -18.84 -8.72 14.91
C PHE A 39 -20.29 -8.26 14.68
N THR A 40 -20.45 -7.25 13.83
CA THR A 40 -21.74 -6.71 13.38
C THR A 40 -22.00 -7.01 11.92
N SER A 41 -23.26 -6.94 11.47
CA SER A 41 -23.60 -7.11 10.05
C SER A 41 -22.90 -6.07 9.17
N THR A 42 -22.86 -4.80 9.58
CA THR A 42 -22.21 -3.72 8.81
C THR A 42 -20.72 -3.98 8.66
N ARG A 43 -20.06 -4.41 9.74
CA ARG A 43 -18.64 -4.78 9.69
C ARG A 43 -18.42 -6.00 8.79
N GLY A 44 -19.26 -7.02 8.90
CA GLY A 44 -19.18 -8.22 8.05
C GLY A 44 -19.33 -7.93 6.56
N THR A 45 -20.20 -7.02 6.18
CA THR A 45 -20.29 -6.54 4.79
C THR A 45 -18.99 -5.87 4.35
N ALA A 46 -18.51 -4.88 5.12
CA ALA A 46 -17.29 -4.15 4.79
C ALA A 46 -16.06 -5.07 4.67
N ASP A 47 -15.88 -5.98 5.63
CA ASP A 47 -14.77 -6.93 5.66
C ASP A 47 -14.87 -7.95 4.52
N GLY A 48 -16.09 -8.46 4.25
CA GLY A 48 -16.33 -9.41 3.17
C GLY A 48 -15.97 -8.84 1.81
N HIS A 49 -16.31 -7.57 1.57
CA HIS A 49 -15.86 -6.85 0.38
C HIS A 49 -14.35 -6.67 0.38
N LYS A 50 -13.75 -6.11 1.45
CA LYS A 50 -12.28 -5.93 1.55
C LYS A 50 -11.50 -7.20 1.20
N ALA A 51 -11.87 -8.32 1.83
CA ALA A 51 -11.19 -9.59 1.60
C ALA A 51 -11.42 -10.15 0.19
N GLY A 52 -12.64 -10.06 -0.36
CA GLY A 52 -12.95 -10.50 -1.72
C GLY A 52 -12.17 -9.71 -2.78
N GLN A 53 -12.03 -8.40 -2.59
CA GLN A 53 -11.26 -7.52 -3.47
C GLN A 53 -9.77 -7.85 -3.40
N ALA A 54 -9.19 -7.94 -2.20
CA ALA A 54 -7.81 -8.34 -2.01
C ALA A 54 -7.51 -9.71 -2.64
N ALA A 55 -8.42 -10.68 -2.50
CA ALA A 55 -8.27 -12.00 -3.10
C ALA A 55 -8.26 -11.95 -4.64
N LYS A 56 -9.13 -11.15 -5.27
CA LYS A 56 -9.12 -10.93 -6.73
C LYS A 56 -7.82 -10.30 -7.21
N ARG A 57 -7.35 -9.25 -6.52
CA ARG A 57 -6.10 -8.55 -6.84
C ARG A 57 -4.89 -9.50 -6.75
N LEU A 58 -4.84 -10.34 -5.73
CA LEU A 58 -3.76 -11.31 -5.54
C LEU A 58 -3.88 -12.54 -6.45
N GLY A 59 -5.00 -12.69 -7.15
CA GLY A 59 -5.21 -13.72 -8.16
C GLY A 59 -5.69 -15.05 -7.61
N PHE A 60 -6.33 -15.07 -6.43
CA PHE A 60 -6.92 -16.30 -5.92
C PHE A 60 -7.98 -16.83 -6.89
N PRO A 61 -8.01 -18.13 -7.20
CA PRO A 61 -8.99 -18.68 -8.11
C PRO A 61 -10.40 -18.65 -7.52
N THR A 62 -11.41 -18.54 -8.38
CA THR A 62 -12.83 -18.71 -8.01
C THR A 62 -13.03 -19.99 -7.18
N ASN A 63 -13.94 -19.94 -6.21
CA ASN A 63 -14.19 -20.96 -5.17
C ASN A 63 -13.09 -21.11 -4.11
N THR A 64 -12.06 -20.26 -4.09
CA THR A 64 -11.15 -20.19 -2.93
C THR A 64 -11.93 -19.90 -1.65
N VAL A 65 -11.56 -20.59 -0.57
CA VAL A 65 -12.10 -20.34 0.77
C VAL A 65 -11.28 -19.26 1.46
N ILE A 66 -11.92 -18.15 1.81
CA ILE A 66 -11.33 -17.05 2.59
C ILE A 66 -11.75 -17.19 4.05
N TYR A 67 -10.78 -17.36 4.95
CA TYR A 67 -11.03 -17.51 6.37
C TYR A 67 -11.15 -16.16 7.06
N PHE A 68 -12.26 -15.89 7.75
CA PHE A 68 -12.43 -14.65 8.54
C PHE A 68 -12.20 -14.96 10.02
N ALA A 69 -11.34 -14.17 10.66
CA ALA A 69 -10.93 -14.42 12.03
C ALA A 69 -11.94 -13.93 13.07
N VAL A 70 -12.32 -14.83 13.98
CA VAL A 70 -12.93 -14.51 15.27
C VAL A 70 -11.88 -14.75 16.34
N ASP A 71 -11.12 -13.71 16.65
CA ASP A 71 -10.01 -13.76 17.61
C ASP A 71 -10.45 -13.32 19.01
N ALA A 72 -11.69 -13.65 19.37
CA ALA A 72 -12.34 -13.27 20.60
C ALA A 72 -12.98 -14.49 21.28
N ASP A 73 -13.03 -14.50 22.62
CA ASP A 73 -13.74 -15.55 23.38
C ASP A 73 -15.26 -15.28 23.43
N ILE A 74 -15.93 -15.45 22.29
CA ILE A 74 -17.38 -15.29 22.19
C ILE A 74 -18.06 -16.49 22.88
N GLN A 75 -18.80 -16.20 23.96
CA GLN A 75 -19.53 -17.21 24.71
C GLN A 75 -20.72 -17.74 23.92
N ALA A 76 -21.13 -18.98 24.19
CA ALA A 76 -22.20 -19.66 23.46
C ALA A 76 -23.52 -18.86 23.37
N GLY A 77 -23.87 -18.11 24.43
CA GLY A 77 -25.06 -17.26 24.46
C GLY A 77 -24.99 -16.07 23.51
N ASP A 78 -23.79 -15.57 23.22
CA ASP A 78 -23.56 -14.33 22.49
C ASP A 78 -23.34 -14.54 20.98
N ILE A 79 -23.06 -15.78 20.54
CA ILE A 79 -22.78 -16.11 19.13
C ILE A 79 -23.91 -15.65 18.20
N SER A 80 -25.17 -15.80 18.63
CA SER A 80 -26.34 -15.45 17.83
C SER A 80 -26.47 -13.94 17.58
N GLY A 81 -26.01 -13.11 18.52
CA GLY A 81 -26.04 -11.64 18.44
C GLY A 81 -24.79 -11.00 17.85
N SER A 82 -23.70 -11.76 17.68
CA SER A 82 -22.39 -11.26 17.25
C SER A 82 -21.89 -11.97 15.98
N ALA A 83 -21.19 -13.10 16.12
CA ALA A 83 -20.60 -13.82 14.99
C ALA A 83 -21.64 -14.21 13.92
N THR A 84 -22.87 -14.55 14.30
CA THR A 84 -23.91 -14.98 13.35
C THR A 84 -24.29 -13.89 12.33
N PRO A 85 -24.75 -12.68 12.74
CA PRO A 85 -25.04 -11.61 11.80
C PRO A 85 -23.81 -11.15 11.01
N TYR A 86 -22.61 -11.16 11.61
CA TYR A 86 -21.36 -10.88 10.91
C TYR A 86 -21.11 -11.86 9.75
N PHE A 87 -21.10 -13.17 10.02
CA PHE A 87 -20.81 -14.19 9.01
C PHE A 87 -21.89 -14.29 7.94
N LYS A 88 -23.16 -14.01 8.27
CA LYS A 88 -24.22 -13.90 7.27
C LYS A 88 -23.91 -12.81 6.25
N ALA A 89 -23.45 -11.64 6.71
CA ALA A 89 -23.08 -10.53 5.85
C ALA A 89 -21.81 -10.83 5.04
N VAL A 90 -20.77 -11.36 5.69
CA VAL A 90 -19.52 -11.81 5.04
C VAL A 90 -19.82 -12.78 3.90
N GLN A 91 -20.67 -13.79 4.15
CA GLN A 91 -21.02 -14.81 3.16
C GLN A 91 -21.65 -14.21 1.90
N SER A 92 -22.53 -13.23 2.06
CA SER A 92 -23.17 -12.56 0.93
C SER A 92 -22.17 -11.71 0.14
N SER A 93 -21.35 -10.91 0.83
CA SER A 93 -20.34 -10.06 0.20
C SER A 93 -19.25 -10.86 -0.52
N VAL A 94 -18.70 -11.90 0.11
CA VAL A 94 -17.62 -12.74 -0.47
C VAL A 94 -18.11 -13.55 -1.67
N ALA A 95 -19.34 -14.06 -1.63
CA ALA A 95 -19.94 -14.79 -2.74
C ALA A 95 -20.06 -13.92 -4.01
N SER A 96 -20.23 -12.61 -3.87
CA SER A 96 -20.27 -11.68 -5.02
C SER A 96 -18.95 -11.60 -5.79
N TYR A 97 -17.82 -12.02 -5.19
CA TYR A 97 -16.52 -12.14 -5.86
C TYR A 97 -16.23 -13.56 -6.35
N GLY A 98 -17.17 -14.50 -6.18
CA GLY A 98 -17.01 -15.90 -6.56
C GLY A 98 -16.19 -16.73 -5.58
N TYR A 99 -16.03 -16.29 -4.34
CA TYR A 99 -15.30 -17.02 -3.29
C TYR A 99 -16.24 -17.67 -2.27
N GLN A 100 -15.68 -18.52 -1.43
CA GLN A 100 -16.39 -19.18 -0.33
C GLN A 100 -15.91 -18.63 1.01
N THR A 101 -16.82 -18.57 1.98
CA THR A 101 -16.51 -18.13 3.34
C THR A 101 -16.01 -19.31 4.18
N GLY A 102 -14.86 -19.12 4.83
CA GLY A 102 -14.35 -19.94 5.92
C GLY A 102 -14.32 -19.13 7.21
N ILE A 103 -14.25 -19.81 8.35
CA ILE A 103 -14.13 -19.19 9.66
C ILE A 103 -12.84 -19.62 10.34
N TYR A 104 -12.04 -18.66 10.80
CA TYR A 104 -11.04 -18.90 11.83
C TYR A 104 -11.64 -18.60 13.20
N GLY A 105 -11.52 -19.51 14.17
CA GLY A 105 -12.03 -19.26 15.52
C GLY A 105 -12.23 -20.53 16.33
N THR A 106 -12.81 -20.35 17.52
CA THR A 106 -12.99 -21.46 18.48
C THR A 106 -13.92 -22.54 17.95
N ARG A 107 -13.75 -23.77 18.44
CA ARG A 107 -14.53 -24.94 18.00
C ARG A 107 -16.04 -24.71 18.06
N ASN A 108 -16.55 -24.08 19.12
CA ASN A 108 -17.98 -23.80 19.29
C ASN A 108 -18.50 -22.77 18.27
N VAL A 109 -17.81 -21.64 18.12
CA VAL A 109 -18.19 -20.59 17.16
C VAL A 109 -18.15 -21.14 15.75
N ALA A 110 -17.05 -21.80 15.36
CA ALA A 110 -16.89 -22.39 14.05
C ALA A 110 -17.99 -23.42 13.72
N GLN A 111 -18.33 -24.31 14.65
CA GLN A 111 -19.44 -25.25 14.45
C GLN A 111 -20.78 -24.55 14.28
N THR A 112 -21.06 -23.53 15.09
CA THR A 112 -22.34 -22.81 15.04
C THR A 112 -22.52 -22.08 13.71
N ILE A 113 -21.49 -21.37 13.25
CA ILE A 113 -21.52 -20.63 11.98
C ILE A 113 -21.62 -21.57 10.77
N ILE A 114 -20.90 -22.69 10.78
CA ILE A 114 -20.96 -23.70 9.72
C ILE A 114 -22.34 -24.38 9.71
N ALA A 115 -22.90 -24.72 10.88
CA ALA A 115 -24.23 -25.32 10.98
C ALA A 115 -25.34 -24.35 10.50
N ALA A 116 -25.15 -23.05 10.66
CA ALA A 116 -26.03 -22.01 10.14
C ALA A 116 -25.90 -21.79 8.62
N GLY A 117 -24.90 -22.39 7.96
CA GLY A 117 -24.67 -22.27 6.52
C GLY A 117 -23.93 -21.00 6.09
N PHE A 118 -23.32 -20.26 7.03
CA PHE A 118 -22.61 -19.01 6.74
C PHE A 118 -21.10 -19.18 6.55
N ALA A 119 -20.57 -20.38 6.78
CA ALA A 119 -19.21 -20.77 6.41
C ALA A 119 -19.17 -22.22 5.95
N THR A 120 -18.18 -22.54 5.11
CA THR A 120 -18.01 -23.87 4.48
C THR A 120 -16.91 -24.69 5.14
N LYS A 121 -15.92 -24.03 5.77
CA LYS A 121 -14.74 -24.65 6.38
C LYS A 121 -14.34 -23.93 7.66
N ALA A 122 -13.75 -24.68 8.58
CA ALA A 122 -13.13 -24.13 9.78
C ALA A 122 -11.60 -24.13 9.67
N PHE A 123 -10.99 -23.04 10.13
CA PHE A 123 -9.60 -22.97 10.58
C PHE A 123 -9.65 -22.83 12.11
N VAL A 124 -9.35 -23.90 12.82
CA VAL A 124 -9.63 -23.97 14.26
C VAL A 124 -8.51 -23.30 15.05
N SER A 125 -8.86 -22.43 16.01
CA SER A 125 -7.91 -21.74 16.90
C SER A 125 -7.58 -22.57 18.16
N ASP A 126 -7.11 -23.80 17.97
CA ASP A 126 -6.83 -24.72 19.10
C ASP A 126 -5.66 -24.26 19.99
N MET A 127 -4.82 -23.35 19.52
CA MET A 127 -3.77 -22.71 20.32
C MET A 127 -4.35 -21.76 21.39
N SER A 128 -5.58 -21.25 21.21
CA SER A 128 -6.30 -20.43 22.18
C SER A 128 -6.95 -21.31 23.26
N THR A 129 -6.12 -22.02 24.03
CA THR A 129 -6.58 -23.03 25.03
C THR A 129 -7.40 -22.42 26.17
N GLY A 130 -7.29 -21.10 26.38
CA GLY A 130 -8.05 -20.37 27.40
C GLY A 130 -9.46 -19.95 26.97
N TYR A 131 -9.80 -20.04 25.68
CA TYR A 131 -11.11 -19.60 25.19
C TYR A 131 -12.18 -20.64 25.48
N SER A 132 -13.30 -20.19 26.07
CA SER A 132 -14.44 -21.02 26.45
C SER A 132 -14.98 -21.86 25.30
N GLY A 133 -14.94 -21.35 24.07
CA GLY A 133 -15.40 -22.04 22.87
C GLY A 133 -14.54 -23.24 22.45
N ASN A 134 -13.35 -23.44 23.03
CA ASN A 134 -12.49 -24.62 22.81
C ASN A 134 -12.64 -25.67 23.92
N LEU A 135 -13.21 -25.30 25.07
CA LEU A 135 -13.34 -26.15 26.24
C LEU A 135 -14.56 -27.08 26.11
N GLY A 136 -14.31 -28.37 25.88
CA GLY A 136 -15.36 -29.39 25.84
C GLY A 136 -16.12 -29.51 24.51
N PHE A 137 -15.78 -28.70 23.51
CA PHE A 137 -16.34 -28.80 22.16
C PHE A 137 -15.46 -29.67 21.26
N ALA A 138 -16.08 -30.51 20.45
CA ALA A 138 -15.39 -31.30 19.43
C ALA A 138 -14.88 -30.40 18.29
N ILE A 139 -13.80 -30.79 17.63
CA ILE A 139 -13.32 -30.11 16.42
C ILE A 139 -14.40 -30.21 15.32
N PRO A 140 -14.76 -29.09 14.64
CA PRO A 140 -15.74 -29.11 13.56
C PRO A 140 -15.38 -30.13 12.47
N LYS A 141 -16.31 -31.00 12.05
CA LYS A 141 -16.03 -32.01 11.00
C LYS A 141 -15.51 -31.41 9.69
N ALA A 142 -15.93 -30.19 9.37
CA ALA A 142 -15.54 -29.43 8.19
C ALA A 142 -14.24 -28.62 8.35
N TRP A 143 -13.39 -28.93 9.35
CA TRP A 143 -12.09 -28.28 9.48
C TRP A 143 -11.19 -28.52 8.26
N GLY A 144 -10.58 -27.44 7.77
CA GLY A 144 -9.54 -27.41 6.76
C GLY A 144 -8.15 -27.23 7.37
N PHE A 145 -8.07 -26.48 8.46
CA PHE A 145 -6.84 -26.13 9.16
C PHE A 145 -7.05 -26.13 10.68
N ASP A 146 -6.00 -26.37 11.44
CA ASP A 146 -6.02 -26.44 12.91
C ASP A 146 -4.73 -25.85 13.48
N GLN A 147 -4.79 -24.68 14.13
CA GLN A 147 -3.64 -23.99 14.73
C GLN A 147 -3.37 -24.58 16.11
N PHE A 148 -2.15 -25.05 16.36
CA PHE A 148 -1.87 -25.83 17.58
C PHE A 148 -0.61 -25.44 18.35
N SER A 149 0.25 -24.59 17.80
CA SER A 149 1.52 -24.20 18.43
C SER A 149 2.12 -23.00 17.70
N GLU A 150 2.92 -22.20 18.39
CA GLU A 150 3.78 -21.19 17.77
C GLU A 150 5.25 -21.61 17.89
N ILE A 151 6.06 -21.22 16.90
CA ILE A 151 7.52 -21.29 16.94
C ILE A 151 8.11 -19.92 16.58
N SER A 152 9.34 -19.65 17.00
CA SER A 152 10.04 -18.41 16.64
C SER A 152 11.26 -18.70 15.77
N ILE A 153 11.42 -17.92 14.71
CA ILE A 153 12.61 -17.86 13.86
C ILE A 153 13.23 -16.47 14.04
N GLY A 154 14.18 -16.34 14.98
CA GLY A 154 14.67 -15.03 15.42
C GLY A 154 13.53 -14.21 16.06
N ASP A 155 13.37 -12.96 15.62
CA ASP A 155 12.30 -12.06 16.08
C ASP A 155 10.97 -12.26 15.33
N PHE A 156 10.86 -13.32 14.50
CA PHE A 156 9.68 -13.62 13.69
C PHE A 156 8.95 -14.86 14.22
N ALA A 157 7.72 -14.68 14.69
CA ALA A 157 6.87 -15.76 15.17
C ALA A 157 6.06 -16.39 14.02
N ILE A 158 5.91 -17.72 14.06
CA ILE A 158 5.17 -18.52 13.08
C ILE A 158 4.26 -19.51 13.80
N ASP A 159 2.97 -19.41 13.50
CA ASP A 159 1.99 -20.39 13.94
C ASP A 159 2.06 -21.67 13.10
N LYS A 160 2.11 -22.80 13.80
CA LYS A 160 2.01 -24.13 13.23
C LYS A 160 0.55 -24.50 13.07
N VAL A 161 0.21 -24.82 11.83
CA VAL A 161 -1.13 -25.20 11.42
C VAL A 161 -1.11 -26.61 10.84
N ALA A 162 -1.93 -27.50 11.38
CA ALA A 162 -2.10 -28.85 10.87
C ALA A 162 -3.16 -28.86 9.76
N THR A 163 -2.98 -29.73 8.77
CA THR A 163 -3.97 -30.01 7.72
C THR A 163 -3.78 -31.40 7.13
N THR A 164 -4.66 -31.81 6.23
CA THR A 164 -4.52 -33.04 5.44
C THR A 164 -4.74 -32.74 3.96
N SER A 165 -4.18 -33.56 3.08
CA SER A 165 -4.36 -33.41 1.63
C SER A 165 -5.83 -33.36 1.19
N SER A 166 -6.71 -34.07 1.89
CA SER A 166 -8.16 -34.09 1.62
C SER A 166 -8.95 -32.91 2.21
N ARG A 167 -8.36 -32.14 3.13
CA ARG A 167 -9.06 -31.07 3.88
C ARG A 167 -8.59 -29.68 3.51
N GLN A 168 -7.32 -29.55 3.16
CA GLN A 168 -6.65 -28.28 2.89
C GLN A 168 -7.33 -27.54 1.71
N THR A 169 -7.41 -26.22 1.81
CA THR A 169 -7.99 -25.34 0.78
C THR A 169 -6.96 -24.37 0.20
N ALA A 170 -5.67 -24.63 0.42
CA ALA A 170 -4.59 -23.81 -0.09
C ALA A 170 -4.40 -24.05 -1.59
N VAL A 171 -4.06 -22.97 -2.28
CA VAL A 171 -3.89 -22.91 -3.73
C VAL A 171 -2.44 -22.61 -4.09
N LYS A 172 -2.01 -23.07 -5.26
CA LYS A 172 -0.65 -22.81 -5.78
C LYS A 172 -0.65 -21.92 -7.01
N GLU A 173 -1.69 -22.04 -7.82
CA GLU A 173 -1.86 -21.27 -9.05
C GLU A 173 -2.71 -20.03 -8.73
N LEU A 174 -2.06 -18.87 -8.74
CA LEU A 174 -2.73 -17.58 -8.60
C LEU A 174 -2.55 -16.80 -9.90
N SER A 175 -3.64 -16.21 -10.40
CA SER A 175 -3.67 -15.43 -11.63
C SER A 175 -4.31 -14.08 -11.32
N PRO A 176 -3.51 -13.01 -11.09
CA PRO A 176 -4.03 -11.70 -10.75
C PRO A 176 -5.09 -11.22 -11.73
N GLU A 177 -6.26 -10.84 -11.23
CA GLU A 177 -7.30 -10.20 -12.03
C GLU A 177 -7.23 -8.68 -11.84
N LYS A 178 -7.50 -7.93 -12.93
CA LYS A 178 -7.70 -6.47 -12.85
C LYS A 178 -8.91 -6.20 -11.96
N TYR A 179 -8.73 -5.35 -10.94
CA TYR A 179 -9.75 -5.06 -9.92
C TYR A 179 -10.05 -3.54 -9.86
N GLY A 180 -11.26 -3.18 -9.40
CA GLY A 180 -11.86 -1.85 -9.51
C GLY A 180 -12.76 -1.73 -10.74
N THR A 181 -13.96 -1.16 -10.57
CA THR A 181 -14.89 -0.88 -11.68
C THR A 181 -14.41 0.31 -12.51
N SER A 182 -14.97 0.49 -13.69
CA SER A 182 -14.75 1.72 -14.47
C SER A 182 -15.16 2.98 -13.70
N ASP A 183 -16.14 2.88 -12.79
CA ASP A 183 -16.54 3.98 -11.92
C ASP A 183 -15.44 4.32 -10.88
N ASP A 184 -14.88 3.30 -10.24
CA ASP A 184 -13.76 3.47 -9.29
C ASP A 184 -12.55 4.11 -9.97
N LEU A 185 -12.19 3.60 -11.15
CA LEU A 185 -11.10 4.18 -11.95
C LEU A 185 -11.41 5.62 -12.37
N ASN A 186 -12.65 5.95 -12.71
CA ASN A 186 -13.03 7.33 -13.04
C ASN A 186 -12.89 8.25 -11.82
N LYS A 187 -13.30 7.80 -10.62
CA LYS A 187 -13.13 8.55 -9.37
C LYS A 187 -11.66 8.84 -9.07
N VAL A 188 -10.79 7.82 -9.15
CA VAL A 188 -9.34 8.01 -8.94
C VAL A 188 -8.70 8.85 -10.05
N ASN A 189 -9.11 8.67 -11.31
CA ASN A 189 -8.64 9.51 -12.42
C ASN A 189 -8.99 10.99 -12.20
N ASN A 190 -10.15 11.31 -11.64
CA ASN A 190 -10.49 12.70 -11.30
C ASN A 190 -9.54 13.28 -10.25
N VAL A 191 -9.15 12.48 -9.24
CA VAL A 191 -8.13 12.87 -8.27
C VAL A 191 -6.79 13.12 -8.96
N ILE A 192 -6.33 12.20 -9.83
CA ILE A 192 -5.08 12.34 -10.59
C ILE A 192 -5.09 13.60 -11.46
N GLN A 193 -6.19 13.87 -12.17
CA GLN A 193 -6.29 15.09 -12.97
C GLN A 193 -6.26 16.34 -12.09
N SER A 194 -6.95 16.34 -10.94
CA SER A 194 -6.91 17.45 -9.99
C SER A 194 -5.49 17.69 -9.42
N LEU A 195 -4.72 16.62 -9.20
CA LEU A 195 -3.31 16.69 -8.82
C LEU A 195 -2.46 17.25 -9.97
N ALA A 196 -2.67 16.77 -11.20
CA ALA A 196 -1.91 17.14 -12.39
C ALA A 196 -2.23 18.54 -12.95
N ASP A 197 -3.40 19.10 -12.62
CA ASP A 197 -3.76 20.47 -12.92
C ASP A 197 -3.02 21.50 -12.05
N GLY A 198 -2.42 21.05 -10.94
CA GLY A 198 -1.49 21.87 -10.16
C GLY A 198 -0.13 22.06 -10.82
N THR A 199 0.76 22.78 -10.14
CA THR A 199 2.17 22.98 -10.52
C THR A 199 3.13 21.98 -9.86
N ASN A 200 2.59 20.93 -9.24
CA ASN A 200 3.35 19.90 -8.54
C ASN A 200 3.85 18.82 -9.53
N ILE A 201 4.56 17.81 -9.01
CA ILE A 201 5.16 16.74 -9.81
C ILE A 201 4.15 15.87 -10.60
N PHE A 202 2.87 15.82 -10.19
CA PHE A 202 1.82 15.13 -10.94
C PHE A 202 1.49 15.82 -12.26
N HIS A 203 1.90 17.07 -12.46
CA HIS A 203 1.71 17.79 -13.72
C HIS A 203 2.30 17.03 -14.93
N LEU A 204 3.37 16.25 -14.71
CA LEU A 204 3.98 15.39 -15.72
C LEU A 204 3.01 14.32 -16.26
N PHE A 205 1.97 14.00 -15.50
CA PHE A 205 0.96 12.99 -15.81
C PHE A 205 -0.36 13.63 -16.27
N LYS A 206 -0.38 14.93 -16.58
CA LYS A 206 -1.58 15.63 -17.06
C LYS A 206 -2.14 14.96 -18.31
N GLY A 207 -3.44 14.66 -18.28
CA GLY A 207 -4.15 13.98 -19.36
C GLY A 207 -4.02 12.45 -19.38
N ILE A 208 -3.24 11.84 -18.48
CA ILE A 208 -3.21 10.37 -18.37
C ILE A 208 -4.54 9.85 -17.85
N LYS A 209 -5.00 8.75 -18.45
CA LYS A 209 -6.14 7.98 -17.96
C LYS A 209 -5.66 6.61 -17.51
N VAL A 210 -5.77 6.36 -16.22
CA VAL A 210 -5.56 5.04 -15.64
C VAL A 210 -6.65 4.10 -16.13
N THR A 211 -6.25 3.06 -16.86
CA THR A 211 -7.16 2.08 -17.48
C THR A 211 -7.32 0.82 -16.66
N ALA A 212 -6.35 0.51 -15.80
CA ALA A 212 -6.43 -0.56 -14.82
C ALA A 212 -5.51 -0.28 -13.63
N ALA A 213 -5.89 -0.80 -12.47
CA ALA A 213 -4.99 -0.85 -11.32
C ALA A 213 -3.76 -1.73 -11.64
N GLY A 214 -2.61 -1.33 -11.13
CA GLY A 214 -1.31 -1.93 -11.40
C GLY A 214 -0.66 -1.52 -12.73
N ASP A 215 -1.39 -0.85 -13.65
CA ASP A 215 -0.76 -0.28 -14.85
C ASP A 215 0.29 0.76 -14.43
N ILE A 216 1.48 0.69 -15.03
CA ILE A 216 2.59 1.61 -14.75
C ILE A 216 2.72 2.61 -15.90
N TYR A 217 2.62 3.89 -15.57
CA TYR A 217 2.80 5.00 -16.49
C TYR A 217 4.18 5.60 -16.26
N THR A 218 5.00 5.67 -17.31
CA THR A 218 6.41 6.08 -17.18
C THR A 218 6.69 7.35 -17.96
N VAL A 219 7.29 8.32 -17.28
CA VAL A 219 7.89 9.51 -17.87
C VAL A 219 9.40 9.39 -17.71
N ASN A 220 10.11 9.30 -18.83
CA ASN A 220 11.57 9.31 -18.82
C ASN A 220 12.07 10.73 -19.01
N THR A 221 12.91 11.15 -18.09
CA THR A 221 13.60 12.43 -18.13
C THR A 221 15.09 12.17 -18.31
N LEU A 222 15.86 13.22 -18.52
CA LEU A 222 17.31 13.13 -18.69
C LEU A 222 18.05 12.66 -17.41
N PHE A 223 17.40 12.81 -16.26
CA PHE A 223 18.01 12.65 -14.93
C PHE A 223 17.23 11.69 -14.02
N ALA A 224 16.05 11.28 -14.44
CA ALA A 224 15.20 10.40 -13.66
C ALA A 224 14.18 9.68 -14.54
N THR A 225 13.83 8.47 -14.14
CA THR A 225 12.63 7.78 -14.58
C THR A 225 11.55 7.97 -13.52
N ILE A 226 10.42 8.54 -13.91
CA ILE A 226 9.30 8.81 -13.00
C ILE A 226 8.15 7.89 -13.39
N THR A 227 7.62 7.12 -12.45
CA THR A 227 6.50 6.21 -12.68
C THR A 227 5.31 6.55 -11.80
N LEU A 228 4.11 6.56 -12.38
CA LEU A 228 2.84 6.63 -11.68
C LEU A 228 2.15 5.27 -11.76
N SER A 229 1.65 4.75 -10.64
CA SER A 229 0.75 3.60 -10.59
C SER A 229 -0.41 3.88 -9.64
N VAL A 230 -1.51 3.17 -9.85
CA VAL A 230 -2.66 3.16 -8.96
C VAL A 230 -2.93 1.73 -8.55
N ASP A 231 -3.16 1.51 -7.27
CA ASP A 231 -3.67 0.24 -6.76
C ASP A 231 -4.91 0.48 -5.89
N PHE A 232 -5.81 -0.50 -5.89
CA PHE A 232 -6.95 -0.56 -4.99
C PHE A 232 -6.69 -1.61 -3.92
N GLU A 233 -7.00 -1.24 -2.67
CA GLU A 233 -6.84 -2.01 -1.44
C GLU A 233 -5.50 -2.72 -1.18
N GLY A 234 -4.98 -2.46 0.01
CA GLY A 234 -3.67 -2.86 0.44
C GLY A 234 -2.87 -1.60 0.74
N ASP A 235 -2.29 -1.56 1.93
CA ASP A 235 -1.08 -0.81 2.08
C ASP A 235 -0.10 -1.39 1.06
N ILE A 236 0.13 -0.67 -0.05
CA ILE A 236 1.38 -0.83 -0.76
C ILE A 236 2.43 -0.50 0.30
N SER A 237 3.12 -1.52 0.79
CA SER A 237 4.26 -1.31 1.67
C SER A 237 5.22 -0.39 0.92
N THR A 238 5.47 0.80 1.46
CA THR A 238 6.71 1.47 1.07
C THR A 238 7.82 0.57 1.60
N GLU A 239 8.65 0.03 0.70
CA GLU A 239 9.85 -0.69 1.10
C GLU A 239 10.58 0.17 2.12
N GLY A 240 11.01 -0.45 3.23
CA GLY A 240 11.58 0.24 4.39
C GLY A 240 12.82 1.02 4.01
N GLY A 241 12.61 2.26 3.56
CA GLY A 241 13.66 3.18 3.19
C GLY A 241 14.42 3.67 4.41
N LEU A 242 15.60 4.24 4.14
CA LEU A 242 16.45 4.85 5.17
C LEU A 242 15.72 5.96 5.94
N ALA A 243 14.66 6.50 5.33
CA ALA A 243 13.95 7.68 5.78
C ALA A 243 12.49 7.63 5.26
N LYS A 244 11.50 7.74 6.17
CA LYS A 244 10.06 7.63 5.90
C LYS A 244 9.30 8.71 6.70
N THR A 245 8.44 9.45 6.03
CA THR A 245 7.56 10.44 6.65
C THR A 245 6.11 10.23 6.21
N THR A 246 5.18 10.35 7.17
CA THR A 246 3.74 10.22 6.93
C THR A 246 3.04 11.52 7.33
N TYR A 247 2.16 11.98 6.45
CA TYR A 247 1.34 13.17 6.58
C TYR A 247 -0.12 12.73 6.63
N ASN A 248 -0.82 13.03 7.71
CA ASN A 248 -2.23 12.66 7.84
C ASN A 248 -3.10 13.73 7.17
N ILE A 249 -4.18 13.33 6.52
CA ILE A 249 -5.11 14.24 5.86
C ILE A 249 -6.50 14.02 6.42
N ASN A 250 -7.05 15.08 6.97
CA ASN A 250 -8.40 15.12 7.50
C ASN A 250 -9.16 16.29 6.88
N ASN A 251 -10.23 15.99 6.15
CA ASN A 251 -11.09 17.00 5.51
C ASN A 251 -10.27 18.00 4.65
N HIS A 252 -9.49 17.47 3.71
CA HIS A 252 -8.58 18.21 2.82
C HIS A 252 -7.41 18.94 3.53
N LYS A 253 -7.27 18.81 4.84
CA LYS A 253 -6.23 19.47 5.62
C LYS A 253 -5.12 18.49 5.96
N VAL A 254 -3.88 18.86 5.62
CA VAL A 254 -2.69 18.12 6.02
C VAL A 254 -2.34 18.46 7.47
N ASP A 255 -2.35 17.48 8.34
CA ASP A 255 -1.75 17.54 9.67
C ASP A 255 -0.36 16.92 9.62
N PHE A 256 0.61 17.67 10.17
CA PHE A 256 2.01 17.34 10.00
C PHE A 256 2.79 17.40 11.32
N THR A 257 3.61 16.38 11.56
CA THR A 257 4.54 16.29 12.70
C THR A 257 5.88 15.72 12.25
N PHE A 258 6.97 16.47 12.44
CA PHE A 258 8.32 15.94 12.31
C PHE A 258 8.64 15.08 13.52
N ASP A 259 9.35 13.97 13.31
CA ASP A 259 9.92 13.21 14.42
C ASP A 259 11.03 14.03 15.10
N GLY A 260 11.17 13.93 16.42
CA GLY A 260 12.00 14.84 17.22
C GLY A 260 13.47 15.02 16.76
N PRO A 261 14.18 13.97 16.31
CA PRO A 261 15.52 14.11 15.73
C PRO A 261 15.53 14.86 14.38
N VAL A 262 14.54 14.62 13.52
CA VAL A 262 14.39 15.29 12.21
C VAL A 262 14.04 16.76 12.42
N GLN A 263 13.18 17.06 13.40
CA GLN A 263 12.83 18.43 13.78
C GLN A 263 14.08 19.23 14.20
N LYS A 264 15.00 18.62 14.98
CA LYS A 264 16.26 19.27 15.36
C LYS A 264 17.17 19.55 14.17
N VAL A 265 17.26 18.63 13.21
CA VAL A 265 18.04 18.81 11.98
C VAL A 265 17.44 19.93 11.12
N ILE A 266 16.12 20.00 11.00
CA ILE A 266 15.40 21.06 10.29
C ILE A 266 15.62 22.43 10.96
N GLU A 267 15.55 22.48 12.29
CA GLU A 267 15.75 23.72 13.04
C GLU A 267 17.19 24.23 12.96
N GLN A 268 18.17 23.32 12.86
CA GLN A 268 19.58 23.65 12.69
C GLN A 268 19.92 24.10 11.26
N ASN A 269 19.06 23.78 10.28
CA ASN A 269 19.27 24.05 8.85
C ASN A 269 18.19 24.96 8.23
N LYS A 270 17.57 25.85 9.01
CA LYS A 270 16.46 26.76 8.58
C LYS A 270 16.78 27.66 7.37
N LEU A 271 18.04 27.85 7.02
CA LEU A 271 18.47 28.60 5.82
C LEU A 271 18.46 27.71 4.55
N ALA A 272 18.56 26.39 4.73
CA ALA A 272 18.69 25.36 3.68
C ALA A 272 17.41 24.51 3.49
N PHE A 273 16.43 24.66 4.36
CA PHE A 273 15.11 24.01 4.26
C PHE A 273 14.03 25.08 4.47
N ASP A 274 13.16 25.28 3.48
CA ASP A 274 11.94 26.05 3.68
C ASP A 274 10.79 25.06 3.98
N PRO A 275 10.51 24.76 5.26
CA PRO A 275 9.41 23.89 5.64
C PRO A 275 8.08 24.40 5.10
N ASN A 276 7.93 25.71 4.84
CA ASN A 276 6.70 26.27 4.33
C ASN A 276 6.51 25.95 2.84
N SER A 277 7.58 25.89 2.04
CA SER A 277 7.50 25.49 0.63
C SER A 277 7.15 24.00 0.49
N LEU A 278 7.76 23.13 1.30
CA LEU A 278 7.42 21.71 1.37
C LEU A 278 5.97 21.53 1.85
N LEU A 279 5.60 22.19 2.95
CA LEU A 279 4.25 22.13 3.48
C LEU A 279 3.24 22.66 2.48
N ALA A 280 3.56 23.72 1.72
CA ALA A 280 2.69 24.24 0.67
C ALA A 280 2.48 23.23 -0.46
N GLN A 281 3.54 22.53 -0.90
CA GLN A 281 3.42 21.49 -1.93
C GLN A 281 2.61 20.29 -1.44
N ILE A 282 2.89 19.81 -0.22
CA ILE A 282 2.17 18.68 0.37
C ILE A 282 0.72 19.07 0.70
N SER A 283 0.48 20.30 1.13
CA SER A 283 -0.88 20.84 1.34
C SER A 283 -1.63 21.01 0.01
N ALA A 284 -0.94 21.40 -1.06
CA ALA A 284 -1.54 21.48 -2.39
C ALA A 284 -1.96 20.10 -2.91
N ILE A 285 -1.21 19.05 -2.55
CA ILE A 285 -1.53 17.65 -2.84
C ILE A 285 -2.65 17.15 -1.93
N GLY A 286 -2.51 17.32 -0.61
CA GLY A 286 -3.47 16.85 0.38
C GLY A 286 -4.82 17.55 0.30
N GLY A 287 -4.85 18.79 -0.15
CA GLY A 287 -6.08 19.52 -0.46
C GLY A 287 -6.89 18.94 -1.62
N LYS A 288 -6.36 17.95 -2.37
CA LYS A 288 -7.07 17.26 -3.45
C LYS A 288 -7.69 15.93 -3.04
N ILE A 289 -7.45 15.47 -1.82
CA ILE A 289 -8.04 14.24 -1.28
C ILE A 289 -8.81 14.56 0.00
N GLU A 290 -9.92 13.85 0.23
CA GLU A 290 -10.86 14.18 1.31
C GLU A 290 -10.31 13.80 2.68
N ALA A 291 -9.96 12.53 2.85
CA ALA A 291 -9.29 12.01 4.04
C ALA A 291 -8.34 10.87 3.63
N GLY A 292 -7.27 10.66 4.38
CA GLY A 292 -6.28 9.63 4.09
C GLY A 292 -4.87 10.06 4.49
N ASP A 293 -3.85 9.48 3.88
CA ASP A 293 -2.46 9.75 4.24
C ASP A 293 -1.59 9.96 3.01
N ILE A 294 -0.62 10.87 3.12
CA ILE A 294 0.51 10.93 2.19
C ILE A 294 1.71 10.32 2.90
N THR A 295 2.36 9.34 2.29
CA THR A 295 3.62 8.77 2.75
C THR A 295 4.72 9.09 1.75
N THR A 296 5.84 9.62 2.23
CA THR A 296 7.08 9.77 1.47
C THR A 296 8.11 8.78 1.99
N THR A 297 8.85 8.16 1.10
CA THR A 297 9.93 7.22 1.48
C THR A 297 11.11 7.39 0.53
N SER A 298 12.32 7.39 1.07
CA SER A 298 13.57 7.49 0.31
C SER A 298 14.35 6.19 0.47
N ASN A 299 14.50 5.47 -0.64
CA ASN A 299 15.29 4.24 -0.73
C ASN A 299 16.59 4.55 -1.46
N ILE A 300 17.74 4.34 -0.81
CA ILE A 300 19.05 4.63 -1.39
C ILE A 300 19.95 3.41 -1.22
N SER A 301 20.50 2.93 -2.33
CA SER A 301 21.48 1.87 -2.36
C SER A 301 22.71 2.29 -3.20
N ALA A 302 23.71 1.42 -3.30
CA ALA A 302 24.94 1.73 -4.02
C ALA A 302 24.67 1.89 -5.53
N GLY A 303 24.51 3.14 -5.98
CA GLY A 303 24.24 3.48 -7.38
C GLY A 303 22.76 3.60 -7.75
N ASP A 304 21.86 3.56 -6.77
CA ASP A 304 20.41 3.63 -6.99
C ASP A 304 19.75 4.52 -5.92
N HIS A 305 18.88 5.44 -6.35
CA HIS A 305 18.10 6.30 -5.47
C HIS A 305 16.68 6.38 -6.01
N VAL A 306 15.76 5.81 -5.21
CA VAL A 306 14.32 5.82 -5.50
C VAL A 306 13.60 6.60 -4.41
N LEU A 307 12.97 7.70 -4.81
CA LEU A 307 11.98 8.38 -3.99
C LEU A 307 10.59 7.82 -4.29
N THR A 308 9.82 7.55 -3.26
CA THR A 308 8.43 7.12 -3.37
C THR A 308 7.54 8.12 -2.66
N LEU A 309 6.60 8.71 -3.39
CA LEU A 309 5.47 9.45 -2.85
C LEU A 309 4.22 8.59 -3.05
N GLN A 310 3.50 8.33 -1.97
CA GLN A 310 2.31 7.50 -1.98
C GLN A 310 1.17 8.24 -1.31
N LEU A 311 0.06 8.38 -2.02
CA LEU A 311 -1.17 8.95 -1.50
C LEU A 311 -2.16 7.82 -1.29
N LYS A 312 -2.64 7.65 -0.07
CA LYS A 312 -3.69 6.72 0.30
C LYS A 312 -4.93 7.50 0.68
N SER A 313 -6.08 7.06 0.20
CA SER A 313 -7.37 7.62 0.54
C SER A 313 -8.45 6.59 0.25
N THR A 314 -9.71 6.94 0.47
CA THR A 314 -10.86 6.10 0.19
C THR A 314 -11.77 6.76 -0.84
N ILE A 315 -12.47 5.93 -1.61
CA ILE A 315 -13.60 6.34 -2.45
C ILE A 315 -14.81 5.49 -2.07
N GLU A 316 -16.00 6.05 -2.25
CA GLU A 316 -17.21 5.26 -2.18
C GLU A 316 -17.23 4.23 -3.33
N HIS A 317 -17.34 2.95 -3.03
CA HIS A 317 -17.52 1.87 -4.00
C HIS A 317 -18.91 1.27 -3.88
N LYS A 318 -19.49 0.90 -5.03
CA LYS A 318 -20.75 0.19 -5.10
C LYS A 318 -20.51 -1.26 -5.54
N GLY A 319 -20.66 -2.18 -4.58
CA GLY A 319 -20.52 -3.61 -4.78
C GLY A 319 -21.53 -4.17 -5.78
N GLN A 320 -21.27 -5.38 -6.27
CA GLN A 320 -22.16 -6.05 -7.23
C GLN A 320 -23.56 -6.32 -6.68
N ASP A 321 -23.70 -6.37 -5.36
CA ASP A 321 -24.95 -6.53 -4.61
C ASP A 321 -25.68 -5.19 -4.36
N ASN A 322 -25.22 -4.09 -4.97
CA ASN A 322 -25.64 -2.71 -4.74
C ASN A 322 -25.29 -2.15 -3.35
N THR A 323 -24.54 -2.86 -2.52
CA THR A 323 -24.10 -2.32 -1.24
C THR A 323 -22.98 -1.30 -1.45
N THR A 324 -23.05 -0.19 -0.72
CA THR A 324 -22.04 0.86 -0.76
C THR A 324 -21.07 0.70 0.41
N TYR A 325 -19.77 0.79 0.15
CA TYR A 325 -18.72 0.76 1.17
C TYR A 325 -17.49 1.56 0.73
N ASP A 326 -16.62 1.92 1.68
CA ASP A 326 -15.38 2.64 1.39
C ASP A 326 -14.31 1.71 0.83
N LEU A 327 -13.86 2.02 -0.38
CA LEU A 327 -12.77 1.35 -1.09
C LEU A 327 -11.49 2.17 -0.97
N GLY A 328 -10.47 1.60 -0.34
CA GLY A 328 -9.14 2.20 -0.27
C GLY A 328 -8.44 2.20 -1.63
N TYR A 329 -7.74 3.28 -1.96
CA TYR A 329 -6.86 3.36 -3.11
C TYR A 329 -5.52 3.98 -2.74
N ALA A 330 -4.48 3.65 -3.51
CA ALA A 330 -3.16 4.22 -3.41
C ALA A 330 -2.68 4.73 -4.77
N ILE A 331 -2.37 6.02 -4.87
CA ILE A 331 -1.64 6.59 -6.00
C ILE A 331 -0.17 6.61 -5.61
N THR A 332 0.67 5.87 -6.33
CA THR A 332 2.11 5.81 -6.07
C THR A 332 2.88 6.47 -7.20
N LEU A 333 3.71 7.44 -6.83
CA LEU A 333 4.70 8.04 -7.69
C LEU A 333 6.09 7.58 -7.24
N LYS A 334 6.83 6.89 -8.11
CA LYS A 334 8.24 6.57 -7.87
C LYS A 334 9.12 7.41 -8.79
N ILE A 335 10.18 7.97 -8.24
CA ILE A 335 11.22 8.70 -8.98
C ILE A 335 12.51 7.94 -8.79
N HIS A 336 12.98 7.31 -9.85
CA HIS A 336 14.28 6.66 -9.91
C HIS A 336 15.28 7.64 -10.51
N MET A 337 16.20 8.16 -9.71
CA MET A 337 17.22 9.10 -10.18
C MET A 337 18.42 8.35 -10.77
N HIS A 338 18.90 8.83 -11.92
CA HIS A 338 20.05 8.24 -12.59
C HIS A 338 20.98 9.32 -13.11
N LYS A 339 22.27 8.98 -13.25
CA LYS A 339 23.24 9.88 -13.86
C LYS A 339 22.88 10.21 -15.30
N TYR A 340 23.24 11.40 -15.73
CA TYR A 340 23.23 11.75 -17.14
C TYR A 340 24.50 11.22 -17.81
N ASN A 341 24.35 10.45 -18.89
CA ASN A 341 25.43 9.83 -19.65
C ASN A 341 25.40 10.17 -21.16
N GLY A 342 24.59 11.16 -21.55
CA GLY A 342 24.45 11.56 -22.95
C GLY A 342 25.69 12.30 -23.47
N SER A 343 25.92 12.19 -24.79
CA SER A 343 27.08 12.80 -25.47
C SER A 343 26.89 14.28 -25.80
N THR A 344 25.68 14.83 -25.65
CA THR A 344 25.32 16.22 -26.01
C THR A 344 24.42 16.84 -24.96
N VAL A 345 24.91 17.89 -24.30
CA VAL A 345 24.19 18.56 -23.20
C VAL A 345 22.86 19.14 -23.71
N PRO A 346 21.73 18.93 -23.00
CA PRO A 346 20.41 19.44 -23.39
C PRO A 346 20.40 20.96 -23.58
N VAL A 347 19.51 21.45 -24.46
CA VAL A 347 19.35 22.89 -24.70
C VAL A 347 18.97 23.60 -23.38
N GLY A 348 19.73 24.64 -23.03
CA GLY A 348 19.51 25.41 -21.79
C GLY A 348 20.20 24.86 -20.54
N VAL A 349 20.92 23.73 -20.63
CA VAL A 349 21.72 23.16 -19.55
C VAL A 349 23.21 23.31 -19.88
N SER A 350 24.05 23.71 -18.92
CA SER A 350 25.50 23.76 -19.14
C SER A 350 26.17 22.42 -18.83
N ALA A 351 27.29 22.12 -19.50
CA ALA A 351 28.11 20.93 -19.19
C ALA A 351 28.51 20.90 -17.70
N THR A 352 28.81 22.05 -17.13
CA THR A 352 29.12 22.24 -15.70
C THR A 352 27.97 21.82 -14.79
N ASP A 353 26.72 22.07 -15.19
CA ASP A 353 25.55 21.71 -14.38
C ASP A 353 25.29 20.21 -14.41
N VAL A 354 25.53 19.58 -15.56
CA VAL A 354 25.51 18.11 -15.70
C VAL A 354 26.59 17.45 -14.84
N GLU A 355 27.82 17.96 -14.85
CA GLU A 355 28.91 17.46 -14.03
C GLU A 355 28.62 17.62 -12.53
N LYS A 356 28.09 18.78 -12.12
CA LYS A 356 27.64 19.01 -10.74
C LYS A 356 26.54 18.03 -10.34
N TYR A 357 25.52 17.85 -11.17
CA TYR A 357 24.44 16.90 -10.91
C TYR A 357 24.98 15.48 -10.69
N ASN A 358 25.80 14.98 -11.60
CA ASN A 358 26.39 13.64 -11.53
C ASN A 358 27.29 13.47 -10.30
N SER A 359 28.10 14.49 -9.97
CA SER A 359 28.96 14.50 -8.79
C SER A 359 28.16 14.53 -7.49
N ASN A 360 27.05 15.27 -7.46
CA ASN A 360 26.21 15.31 -6.27
C ASN A 360 25.44 14.00 -6.08
N LEU A 361 24.94 13.36 -7.15
CA LEU A 361 24.41 11.99 -7.10
C LEU A 361 25.43 10.99 -6.56
N ASP A 362 26.68 11.06 -7.03
CA ASP A 362 27.76 10.22 -6.50
C ASP A 362 27.99 10.43 -5.01
N THR A 363 27.84 11.67 -4.54
CA THR A 363 27.96 12.01 -3.13
C THR A 363 26.81 11.41 -2.33
N ILE A 364 25.57 11.50 -2.83
CA ILE A 364 24.38 10.91 -2.23
C ILE A 364 24.49 9.37 -2.16
N PHE A 365 24.86 8.72 -3.26
CA PHE A 365 25.06 7.26 -3.29
C PHE A 365 26.14 6.78 -2.32
N LYS A 366 27.21 7.57 -2.14
CA LYS A 366 28.26 7.28 -1.13
C LYS A 366 27.79 7.55 0.30
N ALA A 367 26.94 8.55 0.49
CA ALA A 367 26.40 8.94 1.79
C ALA A 367 25.28 8.03 2.28
N ALA A 368 24.67 7.21 1.43
CA ALA A 368 23.61 6.23 1.77
C ALA A 368 23.97 5.26 2.92
N LYS A 369 25.26 5.13 3.27
CA LYS A 369 25.73 4.31 4.41
C LYS A 369 25.80 5.07 5.74
N ASP A 370 25.56 6.38 5.76
CA ASP A 370 25.73 7.27 6.92
C ASP A 370 24.72 8.44 6.88
N THR A 371 23.67 8.34 7.71
CA THR A 371 22.53 9.27 7.75
C THR A 371 22.92 10.74 7.97
N ALA A 372 24.02 11.03 8.67
CA ALA A 372 24.48 12.39 8.91
C ALA A 372 25.19 12.98 7.68
N LYS A 373 25.97 12.16 6.95
CA LYS A 373 26.56 12.56 5.67
C LYS A 373 25.51 12.72 4.58
N PHE A 374 24.42 11.96 4.66
CA PHE A 374 23.29 12.03 3.73
C PHE A 374 22.62 13.41 3.77
N ALA A 375 22.27 13.90 4.96
CA ALA A 375 21.70 15.25 5.14
C ALA A 375 22.60 16.35 4.56
N LEU A 376 23.92 16.27 4.81
CA LEU A 376 24.92 17.21 4.28
C LEU A 376 25.08 17.13 2.75
N SER A 377 24.92 15.95 2.15
CA SER A 377 25.03 15.74 0.70
C SER A 377 23.89 16.38 -0.08
N ILE A 378 22.68 16.37 0.50
CA ILE A 378 21.50 17.04 -0.06
C ILE A 378 21.64 18.57 0.01
N GLU A 379 22.28 19.10 1.05
CA GLU A 379 22.55 20.54 1.19
C GLU A 379 23.44 21.10 0.07
N ASN A 380 24.52 20.39 -0.27
CA ASN A 380 25.42 20.77 -1.37
C ASN A 380 24.75 20.68 -2.75
N TYR A 381 23.78 19.79 -2.90
CA TYR A 381 23.00 19.62 -4.11
C TYR A 381 22.13 20.86 -4.43
N ARG A 382 21.60 21.52 -3.39
CA ARG A 382 20.69 22.67 -3.53
C ARG A 382 21.39 23.97 -3.90
N SER A 383 22.58 24.23 -3.37
CA SER A 383 23.26 25.53 -3.54
C SER A 383 23.76 25.80 -4.97
N THR A 384 23.75 24.77 -5.83
CA THR A 384 24.29 24.82 -7.19
C THR A 384 23.26 25.08 -8.30
N LEU A 385 21.95 24.98 -8.03
CA LEU A 385 20.89 25.22 -9.03
C LEU A 385 20.01 26.41 -8.62
N LEU A 386 20.17 27.56 -9.29
CA LEU A 386 19.21 28.66 -9.21
C LEU A 386 19.10 29.42 -10.54
N SER A 387 17.85 29.53 -11.00
CA SER A 387 17.19 30.70 -11.62
C SER A 387 16.93 30.81 -13.12
N SER A 388 17.26 29.84 -13.98
CA SER A 388 16.77 29.87 -15.37
C SER A 388 16.14 28.54 -15.74
N VAL A 389 15.27 28.56 -16.74
CA VAL A 389 14.43 27.46 -17.23
C VAL A 389 13.08 27.39 -16.47
N LEU A 390 12.16 28.21 -16.97
CA LEU A 390 10.74 28.30 -16.64
C LEU A 390 10.05 28.55 -17.98
N GLU A 391 9.64 27.50 -18.68
CA GLU A 391 8.30 27.30 -19.26
C GLU A 391 8.25 26.22 -20.38
N SER A 392 7.15 25.47 -20.32
CA SER A 392 6.49 24.63 -21.36
C SER A 392 6.98 23.19 -21.56
N LEU A 393 6.09 22.23 -21.27
CA LEU A 393 6.34 20.79 -21.48
C LEU A 393 5.16 20.06 -22.14
N PRO A 394 5.42 19.06 -23.00
CA PRO A 394 4.38 18.25 -23.67
C PRO A 394 3.95 17.03 -22.85
N LYS A 395 2.81 16.45 -23.26
CA LYS A 395 2.00 15.40 -22.59
C LYS A 395 2.72 14.06 -22.40
N ALA A 396 2.41 13.30 -21.35
CA ALA A 396 2.80 11.89 -21.29
C ALA A 396 1.93 11.01 -22.22
N PRO A 397 2.50 9.98 -22.88
CA PRO A 397 1.79 9.06 -23.78
C PRO A 397 1.11 7.87 -23.06
N ASP A 398 0.47 7.01 -23.86
CA ASP A 398 -0.18 5.74 -23.46
C ASP A 398 0.73 4.76 -22.69
N PRO A 399 0.16 3.84 -21.87
CA PRO A 399 0.92 2.88 -21.05
C PRO A 399 2.03 2.15 -21.81
N GLY A 400 3.22 2.05 -21.22
CA GLY A 400 4.36 1.33 -21.81
C GLY A 400 5.12 2.08 -22.92
N THR A 401 4.74 3.31 -23.26
CA THR A 401 5.43 4.12 -24.26
C THR A 401 6.55 4.94 -23.61
N VAL A 402 7.81 4.65 -23.96
CA VAL A 402 8.98 5.43 -23.55
C VAL A 402 9.10 6.64 -24.48
N ILE A 403 8.87 7.85 -23.97
CA ILE A 403 9.23 9.09 -24.69
C ILE A 403 10.24 9.85 -23.84
N GLY A 404 11.39 10.16 -24.45
CA GLY A 404 12.37 11.06 -23.88
C GLY A 404 11.97 12.49 -24.18
N TYR A 405 11.73 13.30 -23.15
CA TYR A 405 11.48 14.72 -23.29
C TYR A 405 12.69 15.53 -22.83
N GLU A 406 13.01 16.60 -23.56
CA GLU A 406 13.81 17.72 -23.03
C GLU A 406 12.94 18.43 -21.99
N LEU A 407 13.15 18.05 -20.73
CA LEU A 407 12.37 18.53 -19.59
C LEU A 407 13.03 19.74 -18.93
N ASP A 408 12.23 20.78 -18.75
CA ASP A 408 12.54 21.94 -17.94
C ASP A 408 12.73 21.50 -16.48
N ALA A 409 13.99 21.50 -16.03
CA ALA A 409 14.47 20.81 -14.83
C ALA A 409 13.83 21.31 -13.51
N THR A 410 13.17 22.46 -13.52
CA THR A 410 12.80 23.23 -12.32
C THR A 410 11.66 22.62 -11.50
N ILE A 411 10.59 22.10 -12.13
CA ILE A 411 9.45 21.48 -11.40
C ILE A 411 9.82 20.08 -10.88
N ILE A 412 10.56 19.35 -11.70
CA ILE A 412 11.05 18.00 -11.38
C ILE A 412 12.00 18.07 -10.19
N PHE A 413 13.00 18.96 -10.22
CA PHE A 413 14.02 19.01 -9.18
C PHE A 413 13.51 19.56 -7.84
N VAL A 414 12.68 20.61 -7.84
CA VAL A 414 12.18 21.19 -6.57
C VAL A 414 11.19 20.24 -5.89
N GLY A 415 10.33 19.55 -6.65
CA GLY A 415 9.41 18.54 -6.10
C GLY A 415 10.14 17.29 -5.60
N ILE A 416 11.10 16.76 -6.38
CA ILE A 416 11.94 15.62 -6.00
C ILE A 416 12.79 15.95 -4.78
N LEU A 417 13.43 17.12 -4.73
CA LEU A 417 14.29 17.53 -3.62
C LEU A 417 13.49 17.80 -2.35
N ALA A 418 12.30 18.42 -2.45
CA ALA A 418 11.39 18.61 -1.33
C ALA A 418 10.96 17.24 -0.74
N LEU A 419 10.62 16.27 -1.60
CA LEU A 419 10.27 14.90 -1.20
C LEU A 419 11.47 14.11 -0.64
N ALA A 420 12.69 14.36 -1.13
CA ALA A 420 13.92 13.73 -0.67
C ALA A 420 14.41 14.24 0.69
N ILE A 421 14.12 15.50 1.04
CA ILE A 421 14.43 16.08 2.35
C ILE A 421 13.34 15.74 3.38
N ALA A 422 12.10 15.56 2.91
CA ALA A 422 10.96 15.18 3.73
C ALA A 422 11.03 13.72 4.20
N ALA A 423 11.48 12.82 3.33
CA ALA A 423 11.70 11.41 3.65
C ALA A 423 12.96 11.29 4.51
#